data_AF-A0A397H806-F1
#
_entry.id   AF-A0A397H806-F1
#
_cell.length_a   1.000
_cell.length_b   1.000
_cell.length_c   1.000
_cell.angle_alpha   90.00
_cell.angle_beta   90.00
_cell.angle_gamma   90.00
#
_symmetry.space_group_name_H-M   'P 1'
#
loop_
_entity.id
_entity.type
_entity.pdbx_description
1 polymer ?
#
loop_
_entity_poly.entity_id
_entity_poly.type
_entity_poly.pdbx_seq_one_letter_code
_entity_poly.pdbx_strand_id
1 'polypeptide(L)'
;MSSITIDNAICTINFLDNMYSFHLKTFQYIYGGIVDLENCKTRFIYDLMLASDEFELEELTNKLENLLIETKAFWLRIHFSFIYHFIFCRNNFKKLENFCNDIVVKYPNLIFDTDDFTSLEESALVSLLKRNDLQMKEVKVWDYVIKWGIAQTFLPTNFDDWTNENFITLKAILQKSLPNIRYFHLSSIEVFDKIEPYKKILDKQLWEDINQHLRPIKLTILPPRSVLVTELPPRTEKPREYFSAIISKEHAAEISAIHLWGNC
;
A
#
# COMPACT_ATOMS: atom_id res chain seq x y z
N MET A 1 10.00 -34.34 19.89
CA MET A 1 9.50 -34.16 21.27
C MET A 1 10.64 -34.50 22.22
N SER A 2 11.19 -33.49 22.89
CA SER A 2 12.08 -33.67 24.05
C SER A 2 11.27 -34.21 25.23
N SER A 3 11.88 -35.05 26.06
CA SER A 3 11.24 -35.57 27.28
C SER A 3 11.87 -34.94 28.52
N ILE A 4 11.04 -34.61 29.50
CA ILE A 4 11.46 -34.12 30.81
C ILE A 4 11.19 -35.24 31.80
N THR A 5 12.21 -35.63 32.56
CA THR A 5 12.08 -36.57 33.67
C THR A 5 12.66 -35.93 34.92
N ILE A 6 11.86 -35.87 35.99
CA ILE A 6 12.29 -35.33 37.28
C ILE A 6 12.46 -36.52 38.22
N ASP A 7 13.67 -36.70 38.74
CA ASP A 7 13.96 -37.71 39.75
C ASP A 7 14.92 -37.15 40.80
N ASN A 8 14.62 -37.35 42.09
CA ASN A 8 15.42 -36.86 43.23
C ASN A 8 15.91 -35.40 43.11
N ALA A 9 15.01 -34.47 42.77
CA ALA A 9 15.29 -33.04 42.58
C ALA A 9 16.25 -32.70 41.41
N ILE A 10 16.63 -33.67 40.59
CA ILE A 10 17.35 -33.46 39.33
C ILE A 10 16.35 -33.50 38.18
N CYS A 11 16.25 -32.39 37.46
CA CYS A 11 15.48 -32.32 36.22
C CYS A 11 16.39 -32.74 35.06
N THR A 12 16.08 -33.87 34.44
CA THR A 12 16.78 -34.38 33.25
C THR A 12 15.96 -34.03 32.02
N ILE A 13 16.56 -33.25 31.10
CA ILE A 13 15.95 -32.89 29.83
C ILE A 13 16.66 -33.66 28.73
N ASN A 14 15.94 -34.58 28.08
CA ASN A 14 16.47 -35.35 26.96
C ASN A 14 16.16 -34.63 25.66
N PHE A 15 17.23 -34.16 25.01
CA PHE A 15 17.18 -33.55 23.69
C PHE A 15 17.37 -34.63 22.61
N LEU A 16 16.88 -34.41 21.38
CA LEU A 16 17.19 -35.28 20.25
C LEU A 16 18.64 -35.01 19.78
N ASP A 17 19.31 -35.98 19.17
CA ASP A 17 20.75 -35.91 18.78
C ASP A 17 21.14 -34.62 18.02
N ASN A 18 20.27 -34.09 17.15
CA ASN A 18 20.51 -32.82 16.45
C ASN A 18 20.40 -31.57 17.35
N MET A 19 19.63 -31.62 18.45
CA MET A 19 19.49 -30.54 19.43
C MET A 19 20.70 -30.43 20.36
N TYR A 20 21.46 -31.50 20.62
CA TYR A 20 22.56 -31.45 21.60
C TYR A 20 23.64 -30.44 21.23
N SER A 21 23.98 -30.33 19.94
CA SER A 21 25.03 -29.40 19.49
C SER A 21 24.64 -27.93 19.69
N PHE A 22 23.35 -27.59 19.52
CA PHE A 22 22.83 -26.24 19.77
C PHE A 22 22.86 -25.90 21.26
N HIS A 23 22.27 -26.76 22.08
CA HIS A 23 22.21 -26.55 23.53
C HIS A 23 23.62 -26.47 24.12
N LEU A 24 24.55 -27.31 23.67
CA LEU A 24 25.93 -27.27 24.13
C LEU A 24 26.59 -25.92 23.84
N LYS A 25 26.41 -25.34 22.65
CA LYS A 25 26.99 -24.02 22.32
C LYS A 25 26.31 -22.89 23.09
N THR A 26 25.00 -22.96 23.30
CA THR A 26 24.28 -22.01 24.15
C THR A 26 24.77 -22.09 25.61
N PHE A 27 24.94 -23.29 26.16
CA PHE A 27 25.49 -23.47 27.50
C PHE A 27 26.95 -23.01 27.60
N GLN A 28 27.78 -23.29 26.58
CA GLN A 28 29.14 -22.75 26.52
C GLN A 28 29.16 -21.22 26.59
N TYR A 29 28.23 -20.55 25.92
CA TYR A 29 28.07 -19.11 26.05
C TYR A 29 27.65 -18.69 27.46
N ILE A 30 26.63 -19.32 28.03
CA ILE A 30 26.11 -18.96 29.36
C ILE A 30 27.18 -19.11 30.45
N TYR A 31 27.97 -20.18 30.41
CA TYR A 31 28.98 -20.47 31.43
C TYR A 31 30.36 -19.87 31.13
N GLY A 32 30.71 -19.69 29.86
CA GLY A 32 32.05 -19.30 29.42
C GLY A 32 32.14 -17.97 28.66
N GLY A 33 31.01 -17.38 28.27
CA GLY A 33 30.94 -16.13 27.51
C GLY A 33 31.48 -16.21 26.07
N ILE A 34 31.94 -17.38 25.63
CA ILE A 34 32.65 -17.58 24.36
C ILE A 34 32.00 -18.74 23.60
N VAL A 35 31.77 -18.52 22.30
CA VAL A 35 31.29 -19.54 21.36
C VAL A 35 32.22 -19.54 20.16
N ASP A 36 32.91 -20.65 19.93
CA ASP A 36 33.68 -20.87 18.70
C ASP A 36 32.73 -21.21 17.55
N LEU A 37 32.89 -20.56 16.39
CA LEU A 37 32.07 -20.73 15.19
C LEU A 37 32.89 -21.07 13.94
N GLU A 38 34.21 -21.23 14.05
CA GLU A 38 35.12 -21.32 12.89
C GLU A 38 34.76 -22.45 11.91
N ASN A 39 34.37 -23.61 12.45
CA ASN A 39 34.02 -24.80 11.69
C ASN A 39 32.50 -25.06 11.56
N CYS A 40 31.67 -24.07 11.93
CA CYS A 40 30.22 -24.21 11.88
C CYS A 40 29.67 -23.96 10.47
N LYS A 41 28.75 -24.82 10.01
CA LYS A 41 27.96 -24.57 8.81
C LYS A 41 27.10 -23.31 9.01
N THR A 42 26.87 -22.52 7.96
CA THR A 42 26.04 -21.31 8.06
C THR A 42 24.63 -21.59 8.60
N ARG A 43 24.02 -22.70 8.18
CA ARG A 43 22.71 -23.10 8.71
C ARG A 43 22.72 -23.28 10.23
N PHE A 44 23.79 -23.88 10.77
CA PHE A 44 23.96 -24.02 12.21
C PHE A 44 24.11 -22.67 12.92
N ILE A 45 24.85 -21.73 12.33
CA ILE A 45 24.99 -20.36 12.88
C ILE A 45 23.63 -19.65 12.89
N TYR A 46 22.84 -19.79 11.83
CA TYR A 46 21.48 -19.26 11.76
C TYR A 46 20.57 -19.89 12.81
N ASP A 47 20.53 -21.22 12.91
CA ASP A 47 19.72 -21.90 13.91
C ASP A 47 20.17 -21.56 15.35
N LEU A 48 21.48 -21.35 15.58
CA LEU A 48 22.00 -20.86 16.87
C LEU A 48 21.55 -19.43 17.17
N MET A 49 21.48 -18.55 16.16
CA MET A 49 20.92 -17.20 16.33
C MET A 49 19.47 -17.27 16.79
N LEU A 50 18.68 -18.19 16.20
CA LEU A 50 17.29 -18.39 16.58
C LEU A 50 17.15 -18.92 18.02
N ALA A 51 17.98 -19.91 18.38
CA ALA A 51 18.00 -20.43 19.74
C ALA A 51 18.40 -19.33 20.74
N SER A 52 19.39 -18.51 20.40
CA SER A 52 19.85 -17.41 21.27
C SER A 52 18.74 -16.39 21.54
N ASP A 53 17.92 -16.08 20.54
CA ASP A 53 16.71 -15.25 20.70
C ASP A 53 15.67 -15.92 21.60
N GLU A 54 15.43 -17.23 21.44
CA GLU A 54 14.51 -18.00 22.28
C GLU A 54 14.96 -18.07 23.75
N PHE A 55 16.27 -18.09 24.00
CA PHE A 55 16.85 -18.03 25.35
C PHE A 55 17.06 -16.61 25.87
N GLU A 56 16.57 -15.57 25.18
CA GLU A 56 16.70 -14.15 25.55
C GLU A 56 18.16 -13.69 25.71
N LEU A 57 19.10 -14.32 24.99
CA LEU A 57 20.53 -13.98 24.98
C LEU A 57 20.84 -12.86 23.98
N GLU A 58 20.30 -11.66 24.24
CA GLU A 58 20.30 -10.53 23.29
C GLU A 58 21.70 -10.20 22.71
N GLU A 59 22.75 -10.22 23.54
CA GLU A 59 24.11 -9.92 23.08
C GLU A 59 24.61 -10.95 22.05
N LEU A 60 24.37 -12.24 22.31
CA LEU A 60 24.76 -13.32 21.42
C LEU A 60 23.95 -13.26 20.12
N THR A 61 22.63 -13.07 20.22
CA THR A 61 21.73 -12.91 19.08
C THR A 61 22.20 -11.78 18.18
N ASN A 62 22.51 -10.61 18.75
CA ASN A 62 23.00 -9.46 17.99
C ASN A 62 24.34 -9.71 17.29
N LYS A 63 25.28 -10.43 17.93
CA LYS A 63 26.57 -10.78 17.33
C LYS A 63 26.40 -11.78 16.18
N LEU A 64 25.55 -12.79 16.36
CA LEU A 64 25.27 -13.80 15.34
C LEU A 64 24.53 -13.21 14.13
N GLU A 65 23.56 -12.32 14.38
CA GLU A 65 22.85 -11.58 13.34
C GLU A 65 23.82 -10.77 12.47
N ASN A 66 24.71 -9.98 13.09
CA ASN A 66 25.74 -9.22 12.39
C ASN A 66 26.67 -10.14 11.59
N LEU A 67 27.14 -11.23 12.20
CA LEU A 67 28.04 -12.19 11.55
C LEU A 67 27.43 -12.79 10.28
N LEU A 68 26.14 -13.14 10.32
CA LEU A 68 25.42 -13.69 9.17
C LEU A 68 25.33 -12.67 8.03
N ILE A 69 25.01 -11.43 8.36
CA ILE A 69 24.90 -10.33 7.38
C ILE A 69 26.25 -10.03 6.74
N GLU A 70 27.31 -9.88 7.53
CA GLU A 70 28.62 -9.46 7.05
C GLU A 70 29.35 -10.56 6.29
N THR A 71 29.31 -11.80 6.78
CA THR A 71 30.17 -12.88 6.26
C THR A 71 29.42 -13.91 5.43
N LYS A 72 28.10 -14.05 5.63
CA LYS A 72 27.27 -15.11 5.01
C LYS A 72 26.15 -14.57 4.13
N ALA A 73 26.25 -13.33 3.64
CA ALA A 73 25.27 -12.69 2.76
C ALA A 73 24.87 -13.55 1.54
N PHE A 74 25.80 -14.29 0.95
CA PHE A 74 25.50 -15.19 -0.17
C PHE A 74 24.51 -16.30 0.21
N TRP A 75 24.71 -16.92 1.38
CA TRP A 75 23.80 -17.95 1.89
C TRP A 75 22.41 -17.35 2.20
N LEU A 76 22.37 -16.15 2.78
CA LEU A 76 21.11 -15.44 3.03
C LEU A 76 20.32 -15.19 1.73
N ARG A 77 21.01 -14.87 0.63
CA ARG A 77 20.38 -14.68 -0.68
C ARG A 77 19.86 -15.97 -1.31
N ILE A 78 20.55 -17.09 -1.13
CA ILE A 78 20.06 -18.41 -1.61
C ILE A 78 18.79 -18.81 -0.87
N HIS A 79 18.74 -18.57 0.45
CA HIS A 79 17.62 -18.97 1.30
C HIS A 79 16.66 -17.80 1.60
N PHE A 80 16.58 -16.84 0.68
CA PHE A 80 15.95 -15.54 0.94
C PHE A 80 14.49 -15.65 1.37
N SER A 81 13.66 -16.37 0.62
CA SER A 81 12.24 -16.54 0.94
C SER A 81 12.06 -17.11 2.35
N PHE A 82 12.72 -18.25 2.62
CA PHE A 82 12.67 -18.89 3.94
C PHE A 82 13.04 -17.93 5.09
N ILE A 83 14.12 -17.16 4.92
CA ILE A 83 14.58 -16.21 5.93
C ILE A 83 13.58 -15.06 6.11
N TYR A 84 13.06 -14.52 5.00
CA TYR A 84 12.12 -13.43 5.00
C TYR A 84 10.83 -13.80 5.75
N HIS A 85 10.24 -14.96 5.43
CA HIS A 85 9.07 -15.48 6.14
C HIS A 85 9.32 -15.61 7.64
N PHE A 86 10.49 -16.13 8.01
CA PHE A 86 10.83 -16.32 9.42
C PHE A 86 10.95 -15.01 10.20
N ILE A 87 11.64 -14.01 9.64
CA ILE A 87 11.88 -12.72 10.32
C ILE A 87 10.56 -12.03 10.66
N PHE A 88 9.59 -12.02 9.73
CA PHE A 88 8.32 -11.34 10.01
C PHE A 88 7.43 -12.10 11.00
N CYS A 89 7.61 -13.41 11.17
CA CYS A 89 6.97 -14.16 12.25
C CYS A 89 7.59 -13.89 13.63
N ARG A 90 8.81 -13.36 13.68
CA ARG A 90 9.59 -13.13 14.90
C ARG A 90 10.14 -11.69 14.88
N ASN A 91 9.36 -10.73 15.38
CA ASN A 91 9.62 -9.28 15.37
C ASN A 91 10.91 -8.79 16.10
N ASN A 92 11.93 -9.63 16.26
CA ASN A 92 13.13 -9.38 17.05
C ASN A 92 14.39 -9.08 16.20
N PHE A 93 14.45 -9.53 14.94
CA PHE A 93 15.67 -9.46 14.10
C PHE A 93 15.74 -8.21 13.21
N LYS A 94 15.80 -7.02 13.81
CA LYS A 94 15.70 -5.74 13.08
C LYS A 94 16.79 -5.51 12.04
N LYS A 95 18.04 -5.96 12.26
CA LYS A 95 19.13 -5.70 11.31
C LYS A 95 18.99 -6.62 10.10
N LEU A 96 18.62 -7.87 10.33
CA LEU A 96 18.35 -8.84 9.28
C LEU A 96 17.09 -8.46 8.50
N GLU A 97 16.06 -7.94 9.18
CA GLU A 97 14.88 -7.36 8.55
C GLU A 97 15.26 -6.22 7.61
N ASN A 98 16.06 -5.25 8.07
CA ASN A 98 16.54 -4.14 7.25
C ASN A 98 17.38 -4.63 6.05
N PHE A 99 18.30 -5.56 6.28
CA PHE A 99 19.09 -6.18 5.22
C PHE A 99 18.21 -6.83 4.15
N CYS A 100 17.20 -7.58 4.56
CA CYS A 100 16.28 -8.23 3.63
C CYS A 100 15.43 -7.19 2.89
N ASN A 101 14.88 -6.21 3.61
CA ASN A 101 14.08 -5.13 3.03
C ASN A 101 14.85 -4.34 1.96
N ASP A 102 16.13 -4.02 2.19
CA ASP A 102 17.00 -3.33 1.22
C ASP A 102 17.20 -4.14 -0.08
N ILE A 103 17.09 -5.47 0.01
CA ILE A 103 17.13 -6.37 -1.14
C ILE A 103 15.77 -6.42 -1.84
N VAL A 104 14.66 -6.60 -1.09
CA VAL A 104 13.31 -6.71 -1.66
C VAL A 104 12.92 -5.47 -2.44
N VAL A 105 13.30 -4.28 -1.96
CA VAL A 105 13.04 -3.02 -2.66
C VAL A 105 13.56 -3.04 -4.10
N LYS A 106 14.76 -3.59 -4.31
CA LYS A 106 15.43 -3.64 -5.60
C LYS A 106 15.00 -4.84 -6.44
N TYR A 107 14.71 -5.96 -5.78
CA TYR A 107 14.40 -7.24 -6.41
C TYR A 107 13.14 -7.85 -5.77
N PRO A 108 11.96 -7.24 -5.95
CA PRO A 108 10.74 -7.68 -5.27
C PRO A 108 10.29 -9.08 -5.72
N ASN A 109 10.68 -9.49 -6.93
CA ASN A 109 10.46 -10.83 -7.45
C ASN A 109 11.02 -11.95 -6.55
N LEU A 110 12.01 -11.67 -5.69
CA LEU A 110 12.54 -12.66 -4.74
C LEU A 110 11.53 -13.12 -3.68
N ILE A 111 10.44 -12.38 -3.50
CA ILE A 111 9.35 -12.71 -2.57
C ILE A 111 8.03 -12.86 -3.32
N PHE A 112 7.70 -11.94 -4.21
CA PHE A 112 6.40 -11.95 -4.87
C PHE A 112 6.24 -13.10 -5.87
N ASP A 113 7.31 -13.49 -6.56
CA ASP A 113 7.25 -14.51 -7.62
C ASP A 113 7.47 -15.94 -7.07
N THR A 114 7.64 -16.10 -5.75
CA THR A 114 7.89 -17.41 -5.15
C THR A 114 6.59 -18.20 -4.95
N ASP A 115 6.70 -19.53 -4.95
CA ASP A 115 5.55 -20.42 -4.75
C ASP A 115 4.97 -20.32 -3.33
N ASP A 116 5.80 -19.97 -2.35
CA ASP A 116 5.45 -19.81 -0.95
C ASP A 116 4.94 -18.41 -0.59
N PHE A 117 4.88 -17.46 -1.53
CA PHE A 117 4.40 -16.09 -1.28
C PHE A 117 3.05 -16.03 -0.56
N THR A 118 2.12 -16.93 -0.89
CA THR A 118 0.80 -16.98 -0.27
C THR A 118 0.83 -17.40 1.21
N SER A 119 1.94 -17.97 1.68
CA SER A 119 2.16 -18.30 3.10
C SER A 119 2.71 -17.14 3.94
N LEU A 120 2.93 -15.98 3.31
CA LEU A 120 3.47 -14.80 3.98
C LEU A 120 2.47 -14.25 4.99
N GLU A 121 2.96 -13.85 6.17
CA GLU A 121 2.11 -13.24 7.19
C GLU A 121 1.53 -11.89 6.73
N GLU A 122 0.29 -11.57 7.14
CA GLU A 122 -0.38 -10.30 6.79
C GLU A 122 0.47 -9.09 7.18
N SER A 123 1.12 -9.13 8.34
CA SER A 123 2.00 -8.07 8.85
C SER A 123 3.15 -7.77 7.89
N ALA A 124 3.79 -8.82 7.34
CA ALA A 124 4.87 -8.72 6.37
C ALA A 124 4.38 -8.15 5.04
N LEU A 125 3.23 -8.64 4.55
CA LEU A 125 2.62 -8.12 3.33
C LEU A 125 2.30 -6.63 3.48
N VAL A 126 1.65 -6.22 4.56
CA VAL A 126 1.34 -4.81 4.83
C VAL A 126 2.60 -3.96 4.92
N SER A 127 3.66 -4.46 5.56
CA SER A 127 4.96 -3.76 5.63
C SER A 127 5.56 -3.55 4.25
N LEU A 128 5.48 -4.54 3.35
CA LEU A 128 5.91 -4.41 1.95
C LEU A 128 5.10 -3.37 1.18
N LEU A 129 3.77 -3.39 1.32
CA LEU A 129 2.87 -2.48 0.59
C LEU A 129 3.08 -1.00 0.99
N LYS A 130 3.39 -0.75 2.27
CA LYS A 130 3.66 0.60 2.80
C LYS A 130 4.92 1.24 2.22
N ARG A 131 5.83 0.47 1.63
CA ARG A 131 7.10 0.98 1.10
C ARG A 131 6.88 1.78 -0.17
N ASN A 132 7.39 3.01 -0.19
CA ASN A 132 7.34 3.89 -1.38
C ASN A 132 8.45 3.62 -2.39
N ASP A 133 9.52 2.95 -1.97
CA ASP A 133 10.70 2.69 -2.79
C ASP A 133 10.64 1.35 -3.55
N LEU A 134 9.62 0.52 -3.28
CA LEU A 134 9.43 -0.79 -3.91
C LEU A 134 9.42 -0.69 -5.44
N GLN A 135 10.38 -1.34 -6.11
CA GLN A 135 10.53 -1.28 -7.57
C GLN A 135 9.56 -2.24 -8.29
N MET A 136 8.25 -2.01 -8.17
CA MET A 136 7.21 -2.82 -8.80
C MET A 136 6.06 -1.94 -9.30
N LYS A 137 5.46 -2.30 -10.45
CA LYS A 137 4.25 -1.64 -10.94
C LYS A 137 3.07 -1.94 -10.00
N GLU A 138 2.27 -0.92 -9.70
CA GLU A 138 1.14 -1.05 -8.79
C GLU A 138 0.11 -2.11 -9.25
N VAL A 139 -0.09 -2.28 -10.58
CA VAL A 139 -0.97 -3.33 -11.10
C VAL A 139 -0.51 -4.75 -10.72
N LYS A 140 0.81 -4.98 -10.66
CA LYS A 140 1.36 -6.26 -10.22
C LYS A 140 1.19 -6.42 -8.71
N VAL A 141 1.39 -5.35 -7.95
CA VAL A 141 1.14 -5.35 -6.49
C VAL A 141 -0.30 -5.76 -6.22
N TRP A 142 -1.27 -5.20 -6.96
CA TRP A 142 -2.67 -5.60 -6.88
C TRP A 142 -2.87 -7.10 -7.17
N ASP A 143 -2.34 -7.60 -8.29
CA ASP A 143 -2.45 -9.02 -8.67
C ASP A 143 -1.94 -9.94 -7.54
N TYR A 144 -0.82 -9.59 -6.90
CA TYR A 144 -0.27 -10.34 -5.78
C TYR A 144 -1.12 -10.26 -4.51
N VAL A 145 -1.65 -9.09 -4.17
CA VAL A 145 -2.51 -8.91 -2.99
C VAL A 145 -3.80 -9.72 -3.13
N ILE A 146 -4.39 -9.74 -4.33
CA ILE A 146 -5.56 -10.59 -4.62
C ILE A 146 -5.18 -12.07 -4.55
N LYS A 147 -4.07 -12.49 -5.17
CA LYS A 147 -3.56 -13.87 -5.09
C LYS A 147 -3.38 -14.32 -3.65
N TRP A 148 -2.79 -13.47 -2.80
CA TRP A 148 -2.61 -13.73 -1.38
C TRP A 148 -3.96 -13.86 -0.66
N GLY A 149 -4.87 -12.90 -0.84
CA GLY A 149 -6.19 -12.94 -0.20
C GLY A 149 -7.05 -14.15 -0.57
N ILE A 150 -7.00 -14.57 -1.85
CA ILE A 150 -7.69 -15.79 -2.33
C ILE A 150 -7.12 -17.04 -1.66
N ALA A 151 -5.80 -17.12 -1.52
CA ALA A 151 -5.14 -18.25 -0.87
C ALA A 151 -5.49 -18.37 0.62
N GLN A 152 -5.68 -17.25 1.33
CA GLN A 152 -6.10 -17.25 2.73
C GLN A 152 -7.56 -17.66 2.93
N THR A 153 -8.41 -17.42 1.93
CA THR A 153 -9.86 -17.62 2.02
C THR A 153 -10.33 -18.98 1.52
N PHE A 154 -9.44 -19.79 0.92
CA PHE A 154 -9.78 -21.07 0.27
C PHE A 154 -10.97 -20.97 -0.70
N LEU A 155 -11.07 -19.84 -1.42
CA LEU A 155 -12.19 -19.57 -2.32
C LEU A 155 -12.17 -20.47 -3.58
N PRO A 156 -13.35 -20.65 -4.23
CA PRO A 156 -13.42 -21.33 -5.52
C PRO A 156 -12.47 -20.73 -6.54
N THR A 157 -11.80 -21.59 -7.31
CA THR A 157 -10.84 -21.17 -8.34
C THR A 157 -11.52 -20.42 -9.49
N ASN A 158 -12.77 -20.77 -9.81
CA ASN A 158 -13.52 -20.08 -10.84
C ASN A 158 -14.22 -18.85 -10.26
N PHE A 159 -13.97 -17.69 -10.87
CA PHE A 159 -14.54 -16.42 -10.45
C PHE A 159 -16.08 -16.39 -10.60
N ASP A 160 -16.62 -17.14 -11.57
CA ASP A 160 -18.07 -17.21 -11.80
C ASP A 160 -18.84 -17.87 -10.65
N ASP A 161 -18.15 -18.70 -9.84
CA ASP A 161 -18.75 -19.39 -8.68
C ASP A 161 -18.77 -18.51 -7.42
N TRP A 162 -18.37 -17.24 -7.53
CA TRP A 162 -18.24 -16.37 -6.36
C TRP A 162 -19.57 -15.79 -5.88
N THR A 163 -19.91 -16.11 -4.63
CA THR A 163 -21.07 -15.52 -3.94
C THR A 163 -20.72 -14.16 -3.33
N ASN A 164 -21.73 -13.38 -2.91
CA ASN A 164 -21.48 -12.14 -2.18
C ASN A 164 -20.74 -12.35 -0.85
N GLU A 165 -20.96 -13.50 -0.19
CA GLU A 165 -20.26 -13.86 1.05
C GLU A 165 -18.76 -14.01 0.80
N ASN A 166 -18.35 -14.60 -0.33
CA ASN A 166 -16.94 -14.73 -0.71
C ASN A 166 -16.24 -13.36 -0.78
N PHE A 167 -16.91 -12.36 -1.37
CA PHE A 167 -16.37 -10.99 -1.44
C PHE A 167 -16.28 -10.33 -0.06
N ILE A 168 -17.24 -10.59 0.84
CA ILE A 168 -17.20 -10.06 2.21
C ILE A 168 -16.03 -10.67 2.98
N THR A 169 -15.81 -11.97 2.87
CA THR A 169 -14.68 -12.67 3.51
C THR A 169 -13.34 -12.16 2.98
N LEU A 170 -13.21 -12.03 1.65
CA LEU A 170 -11.99 -11.50 1.04
C LEU A 170 -11.72 -10.05 1.48
N LYS A 171 -12.77 -9.22 1.54
CA LYS A 171 -12.66 -7.85 2.04
C LYS A 171 -12.16 -7.80 3.47
N ALA A 172 -12.65 -8.69 4.34
CA ALA A 172 -12.24 -8.75 5.74
C ALA A 172 -10.75 -9.12 5.88
N ILE A 173 -10.27 -10.10 5.10
CA ILE A 173 -8.85 -10.50 5.11
C ILE A 173 -7.93 -9.43 4.51
N LEU A 174 -8.37 -8.74 3.47
CA LEU A 174 -7.57 -7.69 2.84
C LEU A 174 -7.75 -6.32 3.49
N GLN A 175 -8.50 -6.20 4.58
CA GLN A 175 -8.87 -4.91 5.17
C GLN A 175 -7.66 -4.03 5.50
N LYS A 176 -6.56 -4.62 6.01
CA LYS A 176 -5.33 -3.85 6.30
C LYS A 176 -4.47 -3.60 5.08
N SER A 177 -4.58 -4.42 4.04
CA SER A 177 -3.76 -4.37 2.83
C SER A 177 -4.31 -3.39 1.80
N LEU A 178 -5.63 -3.37 1.57
CA LEU A 178 -6.31 -2.53 0.58
C LEU A 178 -5.99 -1.02 0.70
N PRO A 179 -5.89 -0.42 1.90
CA PRO A 179 -5.55 1.00 2.03
C PRO A 179 -4.13 1.36 1.61
N ASN A 180 -3.21 0.39 1.53
CA ASN A 180 -1.82 0.63 1.13
C ASN A 180 -1.60 0.53 -0.38
N ILE A 181 -2.64 0.20 -1.15
CA ILE A 181 -2.60 0.17 -2.62
C ILE A 181 -2.73 1.58 -3.16
N ARG A 182 -1.87 1.93 -4.11
CA ARG A 182 -1.80 3.26 -4.72
C ARG A 182 -2.68 3.35 -5.96
N TYR A 183 -3.99 3.22 -5.80
CA TYR A 183 -4.97 3.14 -6.90
C TYR A 183 -4.83 4.24 -7.97
N PHE A 184 -4.43 5.46 -7.58
CA PHE A 184 -4.26 6.61 -8.49
C PHE A 184 -3.00 6.54 -9.38
N HIS A 185 -2.13 5.53 -9.20
CA HIS A 185 -1.02 5.26 -10.11
C HIS A 185 -1.36 4.20 -11.16
N LEU A 186 -2.56 3.62 -11.11
CA LEU A 186 -3.05 2.69 -12.12
C LEU A 186 -3.64 3.46 -13.31
N SER A 187 -3.42 2.94 -14.51
CA SER A 187 -4.12 3.45 -15.70
C SER A 187 -5.59 3.08 -15.69
N SER A 188 -6.41 3.79 -16.48
CA SER A 188 -7.84 3.48 -16.62
C SER A 188 -8.08 2.04 -17.07
N ILE A 189 -7.30 1.57 -18.06
CA ILE A 189 -7.39 0.20 -18.58
C ILE A 189 -7.10 -0.81 -17.46
N GLU A 190 -6.02 -0.61 -16.69
CA GLU A 190 -5.69 -1.51 -15.58
C GLU A 190 -6.79 -1.51 -14.50
N VAL A 191 -7.41 -0.36 -14.21
CA VAL A 191 -8.52 -0.31 -13.26
C VAL A 191 -9.74 -1.09 -13.76
N PHE A 192 -10.15 -0.89 -15.01
CA PHE A 192 -11.30 -1.61 -15.57
C PHE A 192 -11.02 -3.12 -15.69
N ASP A 193 -9.84 -3.52 -16.13
CA ASP A 193 -9.54 -4.93 -16.36
C ASP A 193 -9.26 -5.70 -15.06
N LYS A 194 -8.60 -5.07 -14.07
CA LYS A 194 -8.09 -5.77 -12.88
C LYS A 194 -8.81 -5.42 -11.58
N ILE A 195 -9.26 -4.17 -11.42
CA ILE A 195 -9.86 -3.71 -10.16
C ILE A 195 -11.39 -3.85 -10.20
N GLU A 196 -12.03 -3.51 -11.32
CA GLU A 196 -13.49 -3.53 -11.47
C GLU A 196 -14.13 -4.88 -11.11
N PRO A 197 -13.57 -6.06 -11.51
CA PRO A 197 -14.14 -7.34 -11.13
C PRO A 197 -14.30 -7.49 -9.61
N TYR A 198 -13.36 -6.93 -8.85
CA TYR A 198 -13.31 -7.00 -7.40
C TYR A 198 -13.93 -5.79 -6.70
N LYS A 199 -14.62 -4.88 -7.40
CA LYS A 199 -15.16 -3.63 -6.82
C LYS A 199 -15.96 -3.79 -5.52
N LYS A 200 -16.58 -4.96 -5.30
CA LYS A 200 -17.33 -5.30 -4.07
C LYS A 200 -16.46 -5.32 -2.81
N ILE A 201 -15.16 -5.56 -2.94
CA ILE A 201 -14.24 -5.56 -1.78
C ILE A 201 -13.80 -4.15 -1.40
N LEU A 202 -13.93 -3.18 -2.31
CA LEU A 202 -13.57 -1.80 -2.06
C LEU A 202 -14.68 -1.06 -1.31
N ASP A 203 -14.31 0.00 -0.60
CA ASP A 203 -15.30 0.90 -0.03
C ASP A 203 -15.95 1.73 -1.12
N LYS A 204 -17.25 2.00 -0.96
CA LYS A 204 -18.04 2.72 -1.96
C LYS A 204 -17.44 4.09 -2.29
N GLN A 205 -17.00 4.83 -1.27
CA GLN A 205 -16.35 6.13 -1.44
C GLN A 205 -15.05 6.01 -2.24
N LEU A 206 -14.18 5.05 -1.89
CA LEU A 206 -12.92 4.82 -2.59
C LEU A 206 -13.16 4.49 -4.07
N TRP A 207 -14.15 3.65 -4.38
CA TRP A 207 -14.51 3.33 -5.76
C TRP A 207 -15.02 4.55 -6.53
N GLU A 208 -15.81 5.41 -5.90
CA GLU A 208 -16.26 6.67 -6.50
C GLU A 208 -15.09 7.62 -6.78
N ASP A 209 -14.16 7.76 -5.84
CA ASP A 209 -12.97 8.61 -5.99
C ASP A 209 -12.04 8.13 -7.12
N ILE A 210 -11.80 6.81 -7.20
CA ILE A 210 -11.04 6.20 -8.30
C ILE A 210 -11.72 6.49 -9.64
N ASN A 211 -13.04 6.28 -9.74
CA ASN A 211 -13.77 6.55 -10.98
C ASN A 211 -13.75 8.02 -11.38
N GLN A 212 -13.82 8.94 -10.42
CA GLN A 212 -13.71 10.38 -10.70
C GLN A 212 -12.34 10.73 -11.25
N HIS A 213 -11.27 10.15 -10.69
CA HIS A 213 -9.90 10.37 -11.17
C HIS A 213 -9.69 9.87 -12.62
N LEU A 214 -10.35 8.77 -12.99
CA LEU A 214 -10.24 8.18 -14.32
C LEU A 214 -11.09 8.87 -15.39
N ARG A 215 -12.02 9.75 -15.00
CA ARG A 215 -12.83 10.49 -15.98
C ARG A 215 -11.92 11.39 -16.80
N PRO A 216 -11.86 11.21 -18.14
CA PRO A 216 -11.14 12.17 -18.96
C PRO A 216 -11.82 13.52 -18.79
N ILE A 217 -11.03 14.56 -18.46
CA ILE A 217 -11.47 15.94 -18.64
C ILE A 217 -11.59 16.16 -20.15
N LYS A 218 -12.70 15.72 -20.75
CA LYS A 218 -13.11 16.14 -22.09
C LYS A 218 -13.63 17.56 -21.96
N LEU A 219 -12.73 18.52 -21.75
CA LEU A 219 -13.01 19.89 -22.15
C LEU A 219 -12.95 19.91 -23.68
N THR A 220 -14.06 19.55 -24.30
CA THR A 220 -14.29 19.92 -25.70
C THR A 220 -14.56 21.42 -25.67
N ILE A 221 -13.50 22.22 -25.68
CA ILE A 221 -13.63 23.68 -25.77
C ILE A 221 -14.18 23.93 -27.17
N LEU A 222 -15.50 24.12 -27.24
CA LEU A 222 -16.13 24.60 -28.46
C LEU A 222 -15.57 26.01 -28.73
N PRO A 223 -15.21 26.34 -29.98
CA PRO A 223 -14.74 27.68 -30.31
C PRO A 223 -15.79 28.74 -29.92
N PRO A 224 -15.38 29.97 -29.57
CA PRO A 224 -16.32 31.06 -29.31
C PRO A 224 -17.31 31.18 -30.47
N ARG A 225 -18.61 31.23 -30.16
CA ARG A 225 -19.64 31.43 -31.19
C ARG A 225 -19.34 32.75 -31.92
N SER A 226 -19.26 32.72 -33.24
CA SER A 226 -19.17 33.94 -34.04
C SER A 226 -20.48 34.72 -33.89
N VAL A 227 -20.48 35.76 -33.06
CA VAL A 227 -21.58 36.71 -33.04
C VAL A 227 -21.44 37.58 -34.27
N LEU A 228 -22.30 37.36 -35.26
CA LEU A 228 -22.53 38.36 -36.30
C LEU A 228 -23.05 39.61 -35.60
N VAL A 229 -22.20 40.63 -35.47
CA VAL A 229 -22.66 41.96 -35.12
C VAL A 229 -23.47 42.43 -36.31
N THR A 230 -24.80 42.25 -36.24
CA THR A 230 -25.69 42.97 -37.13
C THR A 230 -25.58 44.43 -36.72
N GLU A 231 -24.73 45.19 -37.41
CA GLU A 231 -24.78 46.65 -37.32
C GLU A 231 -26.19 47.06 -37.75
N LEU A 232 -27.02 47.42 -36.77
CA LEU A 232 -28.31 48.03 -37.05
C LEU A 232 -28.04 49.33 -37.78
N PRO A 233 -28.78 49.63 -38.87
CA PRO A 233 -28.59 50.89 -39.59
C PRO A 233 -28.75 52.06 -38.62
N PRO A 234 -27.94 53.11 -38.73
CA PRO A 234 -28.06 54.28 -37.87
C PRO A 234 -29.50 54.80 -37.98
N ARG A 235 -30.16 54.96 -36.84
CA ARG A 235 -31.49 55.57 -36.80
C ARG A 235 -31.37 56.96 -37.42
N THR A 236 -31.91 57.14 -38.61
CA THR A 236 -32.27 58.46 -39.13
C THR A 236 -33.17 59.13 -38.11
N GLU A 237 -32.69 60.20 -37.48
CA GLU A 237 -33.52 61.10 -36.69
C GLU A 237 -34.58 61.70 -37.61
N LYS A 238 -35.80 61.17 -37.53
CA LYS A 238 -36.97 61.90 -38.02
C LYS A 238 -37.24 63.05 -37.04
N PRO A 239 -37.60 64.26 -37.53
CA PRO A 239 -37.94 65.39 -36.67
C PRO A 239 -39.02 64.99 -35.66
N ARG A 240 -38.86 65.42 -34.40
CA ARG A 240 -39.84 65.20 -33.33
C ARG A 240 -41.18 65.83 -33.71
N GLU A 241 -42.10 65.04 -34.25
CA GLU A 241 -43.52 65.37 -34.22
C GLU A 241 -44.01 65.14 -32.79
N TYR A 242 -44.43 66.23 -32.13
CA TYR A 242 -44.96 66.24 -30.79
C TYR A 242 -46.30 65.48 -30.76
N PHE A 243 -46.28 64.22 -30.34
CA PHE A 243 -47.49 63.49 -29.99
C PHE A 243 -48.00 63.96 -28.63
N SER A 244 -48.89 64.96 -28.62
CA SER A 244 -50.07 65.06 -27.73
C SER A 244 -50.52 66.51 -27.55
N ALA A 245 -51.79 66.77 -27.83
CA ALA A 245 -52.47 68.06 -27.60
C ALA A 245 -52.79 68.33 -26.12
N ILE A 246 -52.04 67.73 -25.18
CA ILE A 246 -52.31 67.80 -23.74
C ILE A 246 -51.26 68.68 -23.02
N ILE A 247 -50.07 68.85 -23.59
CA ILE A 247 -48.99 69.63 -22.98
C ILE A 247 -48.82 70.94 -23.77
N SER A 248 -49.34 72.05 -23.23
CA SER A 248 -49.05 73.38 -23.79
C SER A 248 -47.59 73.78 -23.54
N LYS A 249 -47.06 74.72 -24.34
CA LYS A 249 -45.69 75.24 -24.19
C LYS A 249 -45.42 75.81 -22.79
N GLU A 250 -46.44 76.29 -22.07
CA GLU A 250 -46.30 76.78 -20.69
C GLU A 250 -45.93 75.65 -19.71
N HIS A 251 -46.55 74.47 -19.83
CA HIS A 251 -46.21 73.31 -18.99
C HIS A 251 -44.78 72.79 -19.23
N ALA A 252 -44.28 72.86 -20.47
CA ALA A 252 -42.91 72.47 -20.80
C ALA A 252 -41.87 73.46 -20.24
N ALA A 253 -42.20 74.76 -20.20
CA ALA A 253 -41.33 75.78 -19.63
C ALA A 253 -41.22 75.66 -18.10
N GLU A 254 -42.31 75.32 -17.40
CA GLU A 254 -42.28 75.06 -15.95
C GLU A 254 -41.43 73.83 -15.59
N ILE A 255 -41.50 72.75 -16.38
CA ILE A 255 -40.68 71.54 -16.17
C ILE A 255 -39.18 71.82 -16.42
N SER A 256 -38.84 72.64 -17.42
CA SER A 256 -37.45 73.07 -17.66
C SER A 256 -36.92 74.05 -16.61
N ALA A 257 -37.79 74.87 -16.00
CA ALA A 257 -37.39 75.78 -14.92
C ALA A 257 -37.08 75.03 -13.61
N ILE A 258 -37.81 73.95 -13.29
CA ILE A 258 -37.54 73.09 -12.12
C ILE A 258 -36.18 72.40 -12.22
N HIS A 259 -35.67 72.15 -13.43
CA HIS A 259 -34.36 71.53 -13.63
C HIS A 259 -33.17 72.50 -13.47
N LEU A 260 -33.42 73.82 -13.35
CA LEU A 260 -32.38 74.86 -13.23
C LEU A 260 -32.27 75.48 -11.82
N TRP A 261 -33.09 75.08 -10.86
CA TRP A 261 -33.02 75.53 -9.45
C TRP A 261 -32.65 74.42 -8.45
N GLY A 262 -32.07 73.32 -8.93
CA GLY A 262 -31.60 72.20 -8.11
C GLY A 262 -30.08 72.06 -7.98
N ASN A 263 -29.30 73.00 -8.53
CA ASN A 263 -27.82 73.02 -8.42
C ASN A 263 -27.34 74.38 -7.91
N CYS A 264 -27.55 74.60 -6.60
CA CYS A 264 -26.69 75.39 -5.71
C CYS A 264 -26.69 74.68 -4.35
#